data_AF-A0A537X0R8-F1
#
_entry.id   AF-A0A537X0R8-F1
#
_cell.length_a   1.000
_cell.length_b   1.000
_cell.length_c   1.000
_cell.angle_alpha   90.00
_cell.angle_beta   90.00
_cell.angle_gamma   90.00
#
_symmetry.space_group_name_H-M   'P 1'
#
loop_
_entity.id
_entity.type
_entity.pdbx_description
1 polymer ?
#
loop_
_entity_poly.entity_id
_entity_poly.type
_entity_poly.pdbx_seq_one_letter_code
_entity_poly.pdbx_strand_id
1 'polypeptide(L)'
;MRRIVAIAAGALLFASGCSVIPASRFLESYGEPNPDPQHLRLCHGYACRFVTPVGLLPEEWQATRALFQPPAPSAAAERQQVGRAVAQLTVSAGRHAGIAVRQRRDLINRNDPSQLDCVDETVNTASYLTLLSRAGLLRWHRVGPVAHRGTLVTLDVANAPVLVETE
;
A
#
# COMPACT_ATOMS: atom_id res chain seq x y z
N MET A 1 12.51 -49.85 46.34
CA MET A 1 12.18 -48.46 45.92
C MET A 1 13.31 -47.93 45.03
N ARG A 2 13.10 -47.83 43.72
CA ARG A 2 14.02 -47.15 42.77
C ARG A 2 13.14 -46.34 41.83
N ARG A 3 13.18 -45.01 41.93
CA ARG A 3 12.40 -44.10 41.09
C ARG A 3 13.18 -43.85 39.80
N ILE A 4 12.62 -44.28 38.67
CA ILE A 4 13.12 -43.95 37.34
C ILE A 4 12.58 -42.56 37.00
N VAL A 5 13.47 -41.57 36.85
CA VAL A 5 13.12 -40.24 36.33
C VAL A 5 13.28 -40.31 34.82
N ALA A 6 12.16 -40.33 34.09
CA ALA A 6 12.15 -40.18 32.64
C ALA A 6 12.24 -38.69 32.30
N ILE A 7 13.35 -38.26 31.74
CA ILE A 7 13.49 -36.91 31.15
C ILE A 7 12.89 -36.98 29.75
N ALA A 8 11.66 -36.48 29.60
CA ALA A 8 11.05 -36.29 28.29
C ALA A 8 11.70 -35.06 27.62
N ALA A 9 12.57 -35.29 26.64
CA ALA A 9 13.11 -34.24 25.79
C ALA A 9 12.00 -33.77 24.83
N GLY A 10 11.31 -32.69 25.19
CA GLY A 10 10.34 -32.04 24.32
C GLY A 10 11.04 -31.34 23.16
N ALA A 11 10.88 -31.88 21.95
CA ALA A 11 11.31 -31.22 20.72
C ALA A 11 10.41 -30.00 20.45
N LEU A 12 10.94 -28.80 20.72
CA LEU A 12 10.34 -27.54 20.30
C LEU A 12 10.56 -27.35 18.80
N LEU A 13 9.57 -27.73 18.00
CA LEU A 13 9.46 -27.34 16.59
C LEU A 13 9.08 -25.86 16.52
N PHE A 14 10.07 -24.97 16.39
CA PHE A 14 9.82 -23.59 15.98
C PHE A 14 9.49 -23.58 14.49
N ALA A 15 8.19 -23.53 14.18
CA ALA A 15 7.75 -23.23 12.82
C ALA A 15 8.03 -21.75 12.54
N SER A 16 9.15 -21.48 11.88
CA SER A 16 9.47 -20.17 11.30
C SER A 16 8.55 -19.93 10.10
N GLY A 17 7.29 -19.60 10.35
CA GLY A 17 6.39 -19.14 9.29
C GLY A 17 6.88 -17.78 8.79
N CYS A 18 7.15 -17.66 7.49
CA CYS A 18 7.36 -16.34 6.88
C CYS A 18 6.11 -15.50 7.10
N SER A 19 6.17 -14.53 8.01
CA SER A 19 5.07 -13.61 8.27
C SER A 19 4.96 -12.64 7.09
N VAL A 20 4.01 -12.91 6.21
CA VAL A 20 3.70 -12.01 5.10
C VAL A 20 2.72 -10.94 5.61
N ILE A 21 3.11 -9.66 5.58
CA ILE A 21 2.25 -8.56 6.06
C ILE A 21 1.24 -8.20 4.96
N PRO A 22 -0.06 -8.52 5.10
CA PRO A 22 -1.04 -8.15 4.10
C PRO A 22 -1.15 -6.62 4.00
N ALA A 23 -1.55 -6.10 2.83
CA ALA A 23 -1.71 -4.65 2.66
C ALA A 23 -2.68 -4.06 3.70
N SER A 24 -3.72 -4.79 4.09
CA SER A 24 -4.63 -4.38 5.17
C SER A 24 -3.93 -4.15 6.50
N ARG A 25 -2.97 -4.98 6.90
CA ARG A 25 -2.18 -4.80 8.14
C ARG A 25 -1.23 -3.61 8.07
N PHE A 26 -0.67 -3.36 6.88
CA PHE A 26 0.12 -2.16 6.66
C PHE A 26 -0.75 -0.90 6.73
N LEU A 27 -1.96 -0.95 6.15
CA LEU A 27 -2.95 0.12 6.26
C LEU A 27 -3.49 0.28 7.69
N GLU A 28 -3.67 -0.79 8.47
CA GLU A 28 -4.00 -0.70 9.90
C GLU A 28 -2.94 0.05 10.71
N SER A 29 -1.67 -0.04 10.29
CA SER A 29 -0.56 0.58 11.00
C SER A 29 -0.44 2.09 10.72
N TYR A 30 -0.91 2.56 9.56
CA TYR A 30 -0.63 3.92 9.10
C TYR A 30 -1.82 4.67 8.44
N GLY A 31 -2.89 3.99 8.04
CA GLY A 31 -3.95 4.52 7.17
C GLY A 31 -5.37 4.09 7.56
N GLU A 32 -6.23 3.89 6.56
CA GLU A 32 -7.60 3.41 6.69
C GLU A 32 -7.73 2.03 6.01
N PRO A 33 -8.02 0.95 6.75
CA PRO A 33 -8.15 -0.39 6.18
C PRO A 33 -9.26 -0.53 5.12
N ASN A 34 -10.30 0.29 5.21
CA ASN A 34 -11.43 0.29 4.27
C ASN A 34 -11.57 1.67 3.59
N PRO A 35 -10.67 2.02 2.66
CA PRO A 35 -10.73 3.31 2.01
C PRO A 35 -12.03 3.46 1.23
N ASP A 36 -12.59 4.66 1.28
CA ASP A 36 -13.75 5.10 0.53
C ASP A 36 -13.35 6.32 -0.32
N PRO A 37 -13.82 6.45 -1.58
CA PRO A 37 -13.42 7.57 -2.44
C PRO A 37 -13.64 8.96 -1.83
N GLN A 38 -14.62 9.14 -0.95
CA GLN A 38 -14.92 10.43 -0.30
C GLN A 38 -14.22 10.60 1.05
N HIS A 39 -13.64 9.53 1.61
CA HIS A 39 -13.05 9.51 2.95
C HIS A 39 -11.68 8.82 2.95
N LEU A 40 -10.74 9.32 2.15
CA LEU A 40 -9.36 8.86 2.14
C LEU A 40 -8.54 9.54 3.22
N ARG A 41 -7.52 8.84 3.71
CA ARG A 41 -6.52 9.36 4.65
C ARG A 41 -5.16 9.37 3.95
N LEU A 42 -4.65 10.56 3.65
CA LEU A 42 -3.40 10.70 2.91
C LEU A 42 -2.23 10.93 3.86
N CYS A 43 -1.25 10.02 3.85
CA CYS A 43 0.00 10.14 4.59
C CYS A 43 0.97 11.08 3.87
N HIS A 44 1.66 11.93 4.63
CA HIS A 44 2.73 12.79 4.13
C HIS A 44 3.68 13.27 5.25
N GLY A 45 4.78 13.90 4.85
CA GLY A 45 5.77 14.48 5.76
C GLY A 45 6.80 13.49 6.33
N TYR A 46 6.99 12.36 5.65
CA TYR A 46 7.84 11.22 6.00
C TYR A 46 7.30 10.42 7.18
N ALA A 47 7.39 9.11 7.06
CA ALA A 47 6.93 8.12 8.04
C ALA A 47 5.45 8.31 8.45
N CYS A 48 4.60 8.80 7.53
CA CYS A 48 3.20 9.15 7.77
C CYS A 48 3.02 10.09 8.99
N ARG A 49 3.95 11.04 9.16
CA ARG A 49 3.91 12.00 10.28
C ARG A 49 2.64 12.84 10.29
N PHE A 50 2.14 13.20 9.11
CA PHE A 50 0.88 13.90 8.95
C PHE A 50 -0.10 13.06 8.16
N VAL A 51 -1.37 13.15 8.56
CA VAL A 51 -2.47 12.48 7.87
C VAL A 51 -3.54 13.51 7.56
N THR A 52 -3.78 13.75 6.28
CA THR A 52 -4.80 14.70 5.82
C THR A 52 -6.01 13.92 5.29
N PRO A 53 -7.23 14.14 5.84
CA PRO A 53 -8.45 13.62 5.25
C PRO A 53 -8.68 14.26 3.87
N VAL A 54 -8.92 13.43 2.85
CA VAL A 54 -9.23 13.89 1.49
C VAL A 54 -10.41 13.13 0.92
N GLY A 55 -11.26 13.82 0.17
CA GLY A 55 -12.34 13.21 -0.61
C GLY A 55 -12.14 13.51 -2.08
N LEU A 56 -12.26 12.49 -2.91
CA LEU A 56 -12.32 12.65 -4.35
C LEU A 56 -13.66 13.27 -4.73
N LEU A 57 -13.63 14.21 -5.67
CA LEU A 57 -14.86 14.70 -6.27
C LEU A 57 -15.51 13.58 -7.11
N PRO A 58 -16.84 13.56 -7.25
CA PRO A 58 -17.53 12.55 -8.04
C PRO A 58 -16.97 12.39 -9.46
N GLU A 59 -16.65 13.50 -10.13
CA GLU A 59 -16.07 13.54 -11.47
C GLU A 59 -14.65 12.95 -11.53
N GLU A 60 -13.83 13.15 -10.51
CA GLU A 60 -12.48 12.58 -10.44
C GLU A 60 -12.55 11.06 -10.30
N TRP A 61 -13.46 10.59 -9.46
CA TRP A 61 -13.68 9.15 -9.29
C TRP A 61 -14.25 8.50 -10.55
N GLN A 62 -15.22 9.15 -11.22
CA GLN A 62 -15.74 8.64 -12.49
C GLN A 62 -14.67 8.62 -13.58
N ALA A 63 -13.82 9.65 -13.66
CA ALA A 63 -12.69 9.65 -14.59
C ALA A 63 -11.73 8.50 -14.30
N THR A 64 -11.47 8.16 -13.02
CA THR A 64 -10.66 7.00 -12.66
C THR A 64 -11.30 5.69 -13.11
N ARG A 65 -12.61 5.52 -12.90
CA ARG A 65 -13.35 4.32 -13.35
C ARG A 65 -13.34 4.18 -14.87
N ALA A 66 -13.41 5.29 -15.61
CA ALA A 66 -13.40 5.29 -17.06
C ALA A 66 -12.10 4.71 -17.65
N LEU A 67 -10.98 4.74 -16.92
CA LEU A 67 -9.71 4.14 -17.37
C LEU A 67 -9.77 2.61 -17.53
N PHE A 68 -10.78 1.96 -16.94
CA PHE A 68 -11.02 0.52 -17.01
C PHE A 68 -12.07 0.16 -18.08
N GLN A 69 -12.41 1.10 -18.96
CA GLN A 69 -13.30 0.90 -20.10
C GLN A 69 -12.55 1.17 -21.43
N PRO A 70 -12.46 0.20 -22.35
CA PRO A 70 -12.96 -1.17 -22.23
C PRO A 70 -12.19 -1.99 -21.16
N PRO A 71 -12.77 -3.11 -20.67
CA PRO A 71 -12.07 -4.00 -19.74
C PRO A 71 -10.73 -4.49 -20.31
N ALA A 72 -9.72 -4.60 -19.46
CA ALA A 72 -8.41 -5.08 -19.87
C ALA A 72 -8.48 -6.51 -20.46
N PRO A 73 -7.92 -6.76 -21.65
CA PRO A 73 -7.91 -8.09 -22.26
C PRO A 73 -6.83 -9.02 -21.69
N SER A 74 -5.92 -8.52 -20.85
CA SER A 74 -4.84 -9.30 -20.23
C SER A 74 -4.34 -8.65 -18.93
N ALA A 75 -3.63 -9.41 -18.10
CA ALA A 75 -2.96 -8.89 -16.90
C ALA A 75 -2.01 -7.72 -17.23
N ALA A 76 -1.24 -7.83 -18.31
CA ALA A 76 -0.36 -6.75 -18.74
C ALA A 76 -1.12 -5.46 -19.08
N ALA A 77 -2.28 -5.56 -19.75
CA ALA A 77 -3.12 -4.40 -20.05
C ALA A 77 -3.77 -3.81 -18.79
N GLU A 78 -4.18 -4.65 -17.83
CA GLU A 78 -4.73 -4.20 -16.56
C GLU A 78 -3.69 -3.41 -15.75
N ARG A 79 -2.43 -3.87 -15.69
CA ARG A 79 -1.35 -3.10 -15.03
C ARG A 79 -1.19 -1.70 -15.61
N GLN A 80 -1.38 -1.53 -16.92
CA GLN A 80 -1.35 -0.21 -17.56
C GLN A 80 -2.55 0.66 -17.16
N GLN A 81 -3.75 0.08 -17.08
CA GLN A 81 -4.94 0.80 -16.59
C GLN A 81 -4.78 1.21 -15.12
N VAL A 82 -4.32 0.29 -14.27
CA VAL A 82 -4.01 0.56 -12.85
C VAL A 82 -2.97 1.66 -12.71
N GLY A 83 -1.87 1.60 -13.47
CA GLY A 83 -0.82 2.62 -13.39
C GLY A 83 -1.35 4.03 -13.68
N ARG A 84 -2.21 4.17 -14.70
CA ARG A 84 -2.88 5.44 -15.00
C ARG A 84 -3.85 5.87 -13.88
N ALA A 85 -4.60 4.91 -13.34
CA ALA A 85 -5.54 5.18 -12.25
C ALA A 85 -4.82 5.66 -10.97
N VAL A 86 -3.74 4.98 -10.56
CA VAL A 86 -2.91 5.38 -9.42
C VAL A 86 -2.30 6.76 -9.64
N ALA A 87 -1.78 7.05 -10.84
CA ALA A 87 -1.25 8.38 -11.15
C ALA A 87 -2.32 9.47 -11.00
N GLN A 88 -3.52 9.25 -11.55
CA GLN A 88 -4.62 10.21 -11.45
C GLN A 88 -5.08 10.41 -10.00
N LEU A 89 -5.27 9.33 -9.25
CA LEU A 89 -5.64 9.38 -7.83
C LEU A 89 -4.60 10.12 -7.00
N THR A 90 -3.31 9.90 -7.28
CA THR A 90 -2.20 10.59 -6.60
C THR A 90 -2.26 12.10 -6.82
N VAL A 91 -2.52 12.54 -8.06
CA VAL A 91 -2.65 13.97 -8.39
C VAL A 91 -3.87 14.59 -7.72
N SER A 92 -5.04 13.96 -7.82
CA SER A 92 -6.27 14.44 -7.19
C SER A 92 -6.13 14.54 -5.68
N ALA A 93 -5.75 13.44 -5.00
CA ALA A 93 -5.60 13.42 -3.56
C ALA A 93 -4.51 14.39 -3.07
N GLY A 94 -3.37 14.46 -3.77
CA GLY A 94 -2.30 15.41 -3.45
C GLY A 94 -2.73 16.87 -3.58
N ARG A 95 -3.58 17.20 -4.56
CA ARG A 95 -4.16 18.53 -4.73
C ARG A 95 -5.12 18.87 -3.58
N HIS A 96 -6.01 17.95 -3.21
CA HIS A 96 -6.95 18.14 -2.10
C HIS A 96 -6.26 18.26 -0.75
N ALA A 97 -5.16 17.55 -0.54
CA ALA A 97 -4.34 17.66 0.66
C ALA A 97 -3.40 18.88 0.67
N GLY A 98 -3.27 19.62 -0.44
CA GLY A 98 -2.33 20.74 -0.53
C GLY A 98 -0.85 20.33 -0.57
N ILE A 99 -0.55 19.10 -1.01
CA ILE A 99 0.82 18.54 -1.07
C ILE A 99 1.29 18.26 -2.50
N ALA A 100 0.61 18.82 -3.51
CA ALA A 100 0.97 18.68 -4.92
C ALA A 100 2.22 19.53 -5.28
N VAL A 101 3.37 19.14 -4.73
CA VAL A 101 4.67 19.79 -4.94
C VAL A 101 5.63 18.88 -5.72
N ARG A 102 6.78 19.43 -6.10
CA ARG A 102 7.90 18.60 -6.56
C ARG A 102 8.38 17.74 -5.38
N GLN A 103 8.17 16.43 -5.50
CA GLN A 103 8.66 15.45 -4.54
C GLN A 103 10.17 15.31 -4.62
N ARG A 104 10.83 15.40 -3.47
CA ARG A 104 12.27 15.35 -3.27
C ARG A 104 12.55 14.01 -2.59
N ARG A 105 13.17 13.09 -3.33
CA ARG A 105 13.53 11.74 -2.85
C ARG A 105 14.76 11.77 -1.94
N ASP A 106 14.81 12.75 -1.04
CA ASP A 106 15.90 12.95 -0.10
C ASP A 106 15.79 11.89 1.02
N LEU A 107 16.90 11.51 1.65
CA LEU A 107 16.82 10.60 2.81
C LEU A 107 16.32 11.31 4.08
N ILE A 108 16.41 12.64 4.12
CA ILE A 108 16.11 13.45 5.30
C ILE A 108 15.06 14.49 4.93
N ASN A 109 13.91 14.42 5.60
CA ASN A 109 12.91 15.47 5.53
C ASN A 109 13.28 16.61 6.48
N ARG A 110 13.49 17.82 5.93
CA ARG A 110 13.77 19.04 6.70
C ARG A 110 12.47 19.69 7.20
N ASN A 111 11.61 18.89 7.82
CA ASN A 111 10.26 19.27 8.28
C ASN A 111 9.37 19.88 7.17
N ASP A 112 9.56 19.49 5.91
CA ASP A 112 8.64 19.87 4.85
C ASP A 112 7.45 18.89 4.87
N PRO A 113 6.25 19.34 5.27
CA PRO A 113 5.08 18.46 5.36
C PRO A 113 4.60 18.02 3.97
N SER A 114 4.98 18.69 2.88
CA SER A 114 4.49 18.36 1.54
C SER A 114 5.24 17.23 0.85
N GLN A 115 6.35 16.76 1.44
CA GLN A 115 7.19 15.70 0.89
C GLN A 115 6.71 14.31 1.30
N LEU A 116 6.92 13.34 0.42
CA LEU A 116 6.60 11.93 0.63
C LEU A 116 7.88 11.10 0.69
N ASP A 117 7.95 10.17 1.64
CA ASP A 117 8.92 9.07 1.62
C ASP A 117 8.29 7.75 1.12
N CYS A 118 9.06 6.67 1.19
CA CYS A 118 8.59 5.35 0.76
C CYS A 118 7.44 4.81 1.63
N VAL A 119 7.32 5.23 2.90
CA VAL A 119 6.20 4.84 3.76
C VAL A 119 4.94 5.56 3.31
N ASP A 120 5.01 6.88 3.14
CA ASP A 120 3.91 7.70 2.65
C ASP A 120 3.39 7.21 1.29
N GLU A 121 4.32 7.03 0.33
CA GLU A 121 4.01 6.54 -1.02
C GLU A 121 3.33 5.15 -0.97
N THR A 122 3.79 4.26 -0.09
CA THR A 122 3.24 2.90 0.05
C THR A 122 1.83 2.92 0.63
N VAL A 123 1.58 3.67 1.72
CA VAL A 123 0.25 3.74 2.35
C VAL A 123 -0.77 4.33 1.38
N ASN A 124 -0.42 5.44 0.73
CA ASN A 124 -1.30 6.14 -0.19
C ASN A 124 -1.63 5.25 -1.39
N THR A 125 -0.63 4.61 -1.99
CA THR A 125 -0.84 3.73 -3.14
C THR A 125 -1.59 2.44 -2.77
N ALA A 126 -1.33 1.85 -1.60
CA ALA A 126 -2.09 0.70 -1.11
C ALA A 126 -3.58 1.04 -0.91
N SER A 127 -3.88 2.26 -0.44
CA SER A 127 -5.24 2.77 -0.31
C SER A 127 -5.92 2.86 -1.68
N TYR A 128 -5.24 3.40 -2.69
CA TYR A 128 -5.75 3.48 -4.06
C TYR A 128 -6.00 2.10 -4.69
N LEU A 129 -5.06 1.15 -4.57
CA LEU A 129 -5.26 -0.20 -5.09
C LEU A 129 -6.44 -0.90 -4.42
N THR A 130 -6.63 -0.66 -3.12
CA THR A 130 -7.76 -1.19 -2.36
C THR A 130 -9.09 -0.59 -2.83
N LEU A 131 -9.15 0.72 -3.13
CA LEU A 131 -10.33 1.35 -3.75
C LEU A 131 -10.68 0.70 -5.08
N LEU A 132 -9.69 0.53 -5.97
CA LEU A 132 -9.90 -0.07 -7.29
C LEU A 132 -10.42 -1.51 -7.18
N SER A 133 -9.83 -2.30 -6.27
CA SER A 133 -10.24 -3.67 -6.00
C SER A 133 -11.67 -3.75 -5.47
N ARG A 134 -12.02 -2.94 -4.46
CA ARG A 134 -13.37 -2.90 -3.86
C ARG A 134 -14.44 -2.43 -4.85
N ALA A 135 -14.06 -1.57 -5.79
CA ALA A 135 -14.94 -1.12 -6.86
C ALA A 135 -15.11 -2.15 -8.00
N GLY A 136 -14.48 -3.34 -7.90
CA GLY A 136 -14.57 -4.40 -8.91
C GLY A 136 -13.87 -4.07 -10.22
N LEU A 137 -12.89 -3.15 -10.19
CA LEU A 137 -12.18 -2.70 -11.40
C LEU A 137 -11.00 -3.60 -11.78
N LEU A 138 -10.57 -4.48 -10.87
CA LEU A 138 -9.48 -5.43 -11.10
C LEU A 138 -10.07 -6.80 -11.44
N ARG A 139 -9.76 -7.30 -12.63
CA ARG A 139 -10.14 -8.62 -13.14
C ARG A 139 -8.99 -9.62 -13.09
N TRP A 140 -7.78 -9.18 -13.42
CA TRP A 140 -6.60 -10.04 -13.57
C TRP A 140 -5.71 -10.05 -12.33
N HIS A 141 -5.94 -9.15 -11.38
CA HIS A 141 -5.15 -9.05 -10.16
C HIS A 141 -6.01 -8.86 -8.92
N ARG A 142 -5.44 -9.24 -7.78
CA ARG A 142 -5.88 -8.86 -6.44
C ARG A 142 -4.80 -8.05 -5.75
N VAL A 143 -5.19 -7.25 -4.75
CA VAL A 143 -4.22 -6.55 -3.90
C VAL A 143 -3.48 -7.58 -3.04
N GLY A 144 -2.16 -7.58 -3.15
CA GLY A 144 -1.27 -8.44 -2.41
C GLY A 144 -0.79 -7.85 -1.09
N PRO A 145 0.01 -8.61 -0.34
CA PRO A 145 0.79 -8.07 0.78
C PRO A 145 1.78 -7.02 0.32
N VAL A 146 2.12 -6.06 1.20
CA VAL A 146 3.20 -5.10 0.91
C VAL A 146 4.51 -5.87 0.82
N ALA A 147 5.24 -5.68 -0.26
CA ALA A 147 6.57 -6.22 -0.43
C ALA A 147 7.60 -5.32 0.28
N HIS A 148 8.60 -5.94 0.88
CA HIS A 148 9.73 -5.28 1.50
C HIS A 148 11.00 -5.69 0.77
N ARG A 149 11.89 -4.74 0.52
CA ARG A 149 13.25 -5.01 0.02
C ARG A 149 14.27 -4.27 0.87
N GLY A 150 15.52 -4.73 0.80
CA GLY A 150 16.64 -4.12 1.48
C GLY A 150 16.79 -4.53 2.95
N THR A 151 17.90 -4.10 3.55
CA THR A 151 18.26 -4.40 4.94
C THR A 151 18.90 -3.18 5.60
N LEU A 152 19.03 -3.19 6.93
CA LEU A 152 19.79 -2.16 7.64
C LEU A 152 21.28 -2.13 7.26
N VAL A 153 21.80 -3.20 6.65
CA VAL A 153 23.18 -3.26 6.16
C VAL A 153 23.32 -2.58 4.80
N THR A 154 22.35 -2.80 3.91
CA THR A 154 22.35 -2.26 2.55
C THR A 154 21.73 -0.87 2.45
N LEU A 155 21.04 -0.41 3.50
CA LEU A 155 20.39 0.90 3.63
C LEU A 155 19.40 1.24 2.49
N ASP A 156 19.00 0.25 1.69
CA ASP A 156 18.06 0.35 0.56
C ASP A 156 16.66 -0.17 0.95
N VAL A 157 16.27 0.05 2.21
CA VAL A 157 14.99 -0.42 2.74
C VAL A 157 13.84 0.32 2.03
N ALA A 158 12.97 -0.44 1.36
CA ALA A 158 11.79 0.11 0.70
C ALA A 158 10.59 -0.82 0.83
N ASN A 159 9.42 -0.20 0.95
CA ASN A 159 8.13 -0.86 0.92
C ASN A 159 7.49 -0.62 -0.46
N ALA A 160 6.74 -1.60 -0.95
CA ALA A 160 6.00 -1.46 -2.20
C ALA A 160 4.63 -2.16 -2.10
N PRO A 161 3.54 -1.48 -2.48
CA PRO A 161 2.25 -2.15 -2.61
C PRO A 161 2.29 -3.11 -3.81
N VAL A 162 1.61 -4.25 -3.69
CA VAL A 162 1.70 -5.34 -4.68
C VAL A 162 0.34 -5.62 -5.29
N LEU A 163 0.33 -5.88 -6.59
CA LEU A 163 -0.74 -6.61 -7.27
C LEU A 163 -0.27 -8.03 -7.56
N VAL A 164 -1.10 -9.01 -7.22
CA VAL A 164 -0.85 -10.43 -7.49
C VAL A 164 -1.79 -10.86 -8.60
N GLU A 165 -1.24 -11.40 -9.69
CA GLU A 165 -2.04 -11.99 -10.76
C GLU A 165 -2.94 -13.09 -10.20
N THR A 166 -4.20 -13.10 -10.61
CA THR A 166 -5.16 -14.15 -10.29
C THR A 166 -5.20 -15.15 -11.44
N GLU A 167 -5.12 -16.44 -11.11
CA GLU A 167 -5.20 -17.56 -12.07
C GLU A 167 -6.52 -17.58 -12.86
#